data_AF-V6I0F5-F1
#
_entry.id   AF-V6I0F5-F1
#
_cell.length_a   1.000
_cell.length_b   1.000
_cell.length_c   1.000
_cell.angle_alpha   90.00
_cell.angle_beta   90.00
_cell.angle_gamma   90.00
#
_symmetry.space_group_name_H-M   'P 1'
#
loop_
_entity.id
_entity.type
_entity.pdbx_description
1 polymer ?
#
loop_
_entity_poly.entity_id
_entity_poly.type
_entity_poly.pdbx_seq_one_letter_code
_entity_poly.pdbx_strand_id
1 'polypeptide(L)'
;MFSILILPGACVFLYGRMIGNIRHAWVIFSVMFTVFCVGVITVWFFESSYNPLWRSYGFWEGKEVRFGILNSAIWEVATTVASNGSVNSMHDSFSPIGGLVGMLNIQLGEVIFGGVGAGMYGMVLFILLTVFLSGIMVGEVPNISVKK
;
A
#
# COMPACT_ATOMS: atom_id res chain seq x y z
N MET A 1 7.72 7.89 -9.06
CA MET A 1 7.71 6.78 -8.10
C MET A 1 8.21 7.23 -6.75
N PHE A 2 9.51 7.52 -6.62
CA PHE A 2 10.08 7.93 -5.33
C PHE A 2 9.37 9.11 -4.66
N SER A 3 9.02 10.16 -5.42
CA SER A 3 8.35 11.35 -4.87
C SER A 3 7.03 11.04 -4.14
N ILE A 4 6.29 10.02 -4.58
CA ILE A 4 4.97 9.68 -4.04
C ILE A 4 5.10 8.99 -2.68
N LEU A 5 6.10 8.10 -2.54
CA LEU A 5 6.26 7.27 -1.33
C LEU A 5 7.21 7.89 -0.30
N ILE A 6 8.09 8.81 -0.70
CA ILE A 6 9.14 9.32 0.20
C ILE A 6 8.55 10.13 1.36
N LEU A 7 7.52 10.93 1.09
CA LEU A 7 6.93 11.84 2.05
C LEU A 7 6.01 11.09 3.04
N PRO A 8 5.08 10.22 2.58
CA PRO A 8 4.33 9.33 3.48
C PRO A 8 5.25 8.40 4.29
N GLY A 9 6.28 7.83 3.67
CA GLY A 9 7.27 7.01 4.36
C GLY A 9 8.03 7.79 5.45
N ALA A 10 8.43 9.04 5.17
CA ALA A 10 9.07 9.91 6.15
C ALA A 10 8.14 10.26 7.32
N CYS A 11 6.83 10.41 7.10
CA CYS A 11 5.85 10.65 8.17
C CYS A 11 5.81 9.50 9.19
N VAL A 12 5.99 8.25 8.77
CA VAL A 12 6.08 7.09 9.69
C VAL A 12 7.28 7.22 10.63
N PHE A 13 8.45 7.60 10.09
CA PHE A 13 9.66 7.81 10.89
C PHE A 13 9.57 9.06 11.77
N LEU A 14 8.90 10.12 11.29
CA LEU A 14 8.62 11.31 12.08
C LEU A 14 7.77 10.96 13.31
N TYR A 15 6.71 10.15 13.14
CA TYR A 15 5.89 9.65 14.24
C TYR A 15 6.70 8.84 15.27
N GLY A 16 7.57 7.93 14.81
CA GLY A 16 8.46 7.18 15.72
C GLY A 16 9.41 8.07 16.52
N ARG A 17 9.90 9.15 15.91
CA ARG A 17 10.73 10.15 16.60
C ARG A 17 9.92 10.98 17.60
N MET A 18 8.68 11.36 17.30
CA MET A 18 7.81 12.10 18.22
C MET A 18 7.47 11.30 19.48
N ILE A 19 7.33 9.97 19.35
CA ILE A 19 7.08 9.06 20.48
C ILE A 19 8.38 8.74 21.25
N GLY A 20 9.54 9.04 20.68
CA GLY A 20 10.84 8.72 21.29
C GLY A 20 11.25 7.26 21.15
N ASN A 21 10.51 6.45 20.39
CA ASN A 21 10.83 5.04 20.17
C ASN A 21 10.76 4.67 18.68
N ILE A 22 11.94 4.63 18.06
CA ILE A 22 12.09 4.37 16.63
C ILE A 22 11.72 2.94 16.22
N ARG A 23 11.71 2.00 17.17
CA ARG A 23 11.35 0.60 16.89
C ARG A 23 9.88 0.48 16.49
N HIS A 24 8.99 1.29 17.06
CA HIS A 24 7.58 1.31 16.66
C HIS A 24 7.41 1.80 15.21
N ALA A 25 8.16 2.82 14.79
CA ALA A 25 8.14 3.27 13.39
C ALA A 25 8.59 2.16 12.43
N TRP A 26 9.65 1.42 12.77
CA TRP A 26 10.11 0.29 11.95
C TRP A 26 9.07 -0.82 11.83
N VAL A 27 8.33 -1.13 12.90
CA VAL A 27 7.24 -2.13 12.85
C VAL A 27 6.13 -1.66 11.91
N ILE A 28 5.66 -0.41 12.07
CA ILE A 28 4.60 0.16 11.24
C ILE A 28 5.03 0.21 9.77
N PHE A 29 6.25 0.69 9.50
CA PHE A 29 6.82 0.76 8.17
C PHE A 29 6.94 -0.63 7.54
N SER A 30 7.41 -1.63 8.29
CA SER A 30 7.54 -3.01 7.81
C SER A 30 6.19 -3.61 7.40
N VAL A 31 5.14 -3.39 8.19
CA VAL A 31 3.78 -3.85 7.85
C VAL A 31 3.30 -3.20 6.55
N MET A 32 3.40 -1.88 6.45
CA MET A 32 3.00 -1.15 5.23
C MET A 32 3.80 -1.61 4.00
N PHE A 33 5.11 -1.75 4.15
CA PHE A 33 6.00 -2.16 3.08
C PHE A 33 5.75 -3.59 2.62
N THR A 34 5.41 -4.50 3.54
CA THR A 34 5.08 -5.89 3.20
C THR A 34 3.82 -5.96 2.34
N VAL A 35 2.75 -5.24 2.72
CA VAL A 35 1.52 -5.22 1.91
C VAL A 35 1.76 -4.59 0.54
N PHE A 36 2.53 -3.51 0.48
CA PHE A 36 2.94 -2.90 -0.79
C PHE A 36 3.68 -3.90 -1.71
N CYS A 37 4.67 -4.60 -1.18
CA CYS A 37 5.43 -5.60 -1.96
C CYS A 37 4.55 -6.75 -2.45
N VAL A 38 3.65 -7.27 -1.60
CA VAL A 38 2.71 -8.33 -1.99
C VAL A 38 1.77 -7.83 -3.09
N GLY A 39 1.26 -6.60 -2.99
CA GLY A 39 0.45 -5.98 -4.04
C GLY A 39 1.20 -5.89 -5.37
N VAL A 40 2.42 -5.36 -5.36
CA VAL A 40 3.26 -5.21 -6.57
C VAL A 40 3.54 -6.56 -7.23
N ILE A 41 3.94 -7.56 -6.45
CA ILE A 41 4.26 -8.90 -6.97
C ILE A 41 3.02 -9.53 -7.58
N THR A 42 1.87 -9.40 -6.91
CA THR A 42 0.59 -9.92 -7.40
C THR A 42 0.21 -9.27 -8.73
N VAL A 43 0.20 -7.94 -8.80
CA VAL A 43 -0.15 -7.22 -10.04
C VAL A 43 0.83 -7.58 -11.15
N TRP A 44 2.14 -7.58 -10.88
CA TRP A 44 3.13 -7.93 -11.89
C TRP A 44 2.97 -9.35 -12.43
N PHE A 45 2.70 -10.33 -11.57
CA PHE A 45 2.52 -11.73 -11.96
C PHE A 45 1.30 -11.91 -12.88
N PHE A 46 0.17 -11.30 -12.52
CA PHE A 46 -1.05 -11.41 -13.31
C PHE A 46 -1.02 -10.55 -14.58
N GLU A 47 -0.39 -9.38 -14.55
CA GLU A 47 -0.18 -8.57 -15.76
C GLU A 47 0.79 -9.22 -16.75
N SER A 48 1.77 -9.99 -16.26
CA SER A 48 2.72 -10.72 -17.12
C SER A 48 2.17 -12.08 -17.59
N SER A 49 0.99 -12.47 -17.13
CA SER A 49 0.37 -13.75 -17.49
C SER A 49 -0.10 -13.76 -18.95
N TYR A 50 -0.39 -14.96 -19.46
CA TYR A 50 -0.88 -15.15 -20.81
C TYR A 50 -2.29 -14.57 -20.97
N ASN A 51 -2.48 -13.68 -21.95
CA ASN A 51 -3.77 -13.12 -22.27
C ASN A 51 -4.46 -13.98 -23.35
N PRO A 52 -5.55 -14.71 -23.01
CA PRO A 52 -6.22 -15.60 -23.96
C PRO A 52 -6.93 -14.86 -25.10
N LEU A 53 -7.32 -13.58 -24.90
CA LEU A 53 -8.01 -12.77 -25.90
C LEU A 53 -7.07 -12.33 -27.03
N TRP A 54 -5.85 -11.91 -26.66
CA TRP A 54 -4.85 -11.38 -27.60
C TRP A 54 -3.83 -12.43 -28.05
N ARG A 55 -3.91 -13.64 -27.47
CA ARG A 55 -2.97 -14.75 -27.68
C ARG A 55 -1.51 -14.33 -27.50
N SER A 56 -1.26 -13.40 -26.59
CA SER A 56 0.04 -12.81 -26.32
C SER A 56 0.37 -12.95 -24.83
N TYR A 57 1.67 -12.97 -24.52
CA TYR A 57 2.13 -12.84 -23.15
C TYR A 57 2.10 -11.36 -22.73
N GLY A 58 1.50 -11.10 -21.57
CA GLY A 58 1.39 -9.76 -21.02
C GLY A 58 0.12 -9.01 -21.44
N PHE A 59 -0.50 -8.34 -20.48
CA PHE A 59 -1.59 -7.39 -20.70
C PHE A 59 -0.99 -6.03 -21.10
N TRP A 60 -0.95 -5.78 -22.41
CA TRP A 60 -0.40 -4.53 -22.97
C TRP A 60 -1.44 -3.43 -23.13
N GLU A 61 -2.72 -3.75 -23.02
CA GLU A 61 -3.80 -2.76 -23.14
C GLU A 61 -3.68 -1.70 -22.04
N GLY A 62 -3.76 -0.43 -22.41
CA GLY A 62 -3.61 0.70 -21.50
C GLY A 62 -2.20 0.89 -20.93
N LYS A 63 -1.18 0.18 -21.44
CA LYS A 63 0.22 0.32 -21.01
C LYS A 63 1.07 1.08 -22.04
N GLU A 64 2.06 1.80 -21.53
CA GLU A 64 3.01 2.55 -22.32
C GLU A 64 4.30 1.73 -22.54
N VAL A 65 4.76 1.64 -23.79
CA VAL A 65 5.99 0.92 -24.16
C VAL A 65 7.23 1.50 -23.46
N ARG A 66 7.20 2.81 -23.15
CA ARG A 66 8.28 3.51 -22.43
C ARG A 66 8.51 2.98 -21.02
N PHE A 67 7.46 2.53 -20.34
CA PHE A 67 7.53 2.05 -18.95
C PHE A 67 7.58 0.53 -18.89
N GLY A 68 6.84 -0.15 -19.77
CA GLY A 68 6.68 -1.60 -19.74
C GLY A 68 5.81 -2.08 -18.57
N ILE A 69 5.50 -3.38 -18.58
CA ILE A 69 4.53 -3.99 -17.65
C ILE A 69 4.94 -3.83 -16.18
N LEU A 70 6.21 -4.09 -15.86
CA LEU A 70 6.71 -4.04 -14.48
C LEU A 70 6.57 -2.63 -13.87
N ASN A 71 7.01 -1.59 -14.57
CA ASN A 71 6.92 -0.22 -14.05
C ASN A 71 5.48 0.27 -13.99
N SER A 72 4.61 -0.15 -14.92
CA SER A 72 3.18 0.12 -14.85
C SER A 72 2.52 -0.55 -13.64
N ALA A 73 2.87 -1.80 -13.34
CA ALA A 73 2.38 -2.52 -12.15
C ALA A 73 2.84 -1.85 -10.84
N ILE A 74 4.13 -1.50 -10.73
CA ILE A 74 4.65 -0.81 -9.53
C ILE A 74 3.96 0.56 -9.37
N TRP A 75 3.69 1.27 -10.47
CA TRP A 75 3.04 2.58 -10.41
C TRP A 75 1.56 2.49 -10.02
N GLU A 76 0.85 1.48 -10.52
CA GLU A 76 -0.55 1.22 -10.18
C GLU A 76 -0.71 0.94 -8.69
N VAL A 77 0.13 0.10 -8.10
CA VAL A 77 0.10 -0.14 -6.66
C VAL A 77 0.54 1.11 -5.91
N ALA A 78 1.62 1.78 -6.31
CA ALA A 78 2.13 2.95 -5.59
C ALA A 78 1.13 4.12 -5.57
N THR A 79 0.41 4.36 -6.66
CA THR A 79 -0.54 5.48 -6.75
C THR A 79 -1.82 5.22 -5.96
N THR A 80 -2.29 3.97 -5.94
CA THR A 80 -3.50 3.55 -5.21
C THR A 80 -3.25 3.42 -3.71
N VAL A 81 -2.07 2.91 -3.33
CA VAL A 81 -1.62 2.82 -1.93
C VAL A 81 -1.41 4.22 -1.33
N ALA A 82 -0.80 5.14 -2.07
CA ALA A 82 -0.44 6.46 -1.55
C ALA A 82 -1.49 7.55 -1.79
N SER A 83 -2.74 7.23 -2.16
CA SER A 83 -3.80 8.22 -2.43
C SER A 83 -3.39 9.31 -3.44
N ASN A 84 -2.47 9.02 -4.37
CA ASN A 84 -1.96 10.05 -5.27
C ASN A 84 -2.88 10.26 -6.48
N GLY A 85 -3.51 9.19 -6.97
CA GLY A 85 -4.42 9.25 -8.12
C GLY A 85 -3.74 9.50 -9.48
N SER A 86 -2.40 9.58 -9.54
CA SER A 86 -1.67 9.72 -10.81
C SER A 86 -1.67 8.40 -11.60
N VAL A 87 -2.11 8.43 -12.85
CA VAL A 87 -2.26 7.24 -13.69
C VAL A 87 -1.22 7.26 -14.81
N ASN A 88 -0.34 6.26 -14.86
CA ASN A 88 0.62 6.07 -15.97
C ASN A 88 0.17 4.99 -16.96
N SER A 89 -0.83 4.20 -16.57
CA SER A 89 -1.43 3.13 -17.35
C SER A 89 -2.90 3.00 -16.94
N MET A 90 -3.79 2.80 -17.90
CA MET A 90 -5.23 2.84 -17.63
C MET A 90 -5.63 1.68 -16.73
N HIS A 91 -6.14 1.99 -15.53
CA HIS A 91 -6.56 0.99 -14.53
C HIS A 91 -7.66 0.05 -15.05
N ASP A 92 -8.55 0.56 -15.90
CA ASP A 92 -9.64 -0.20 -16.50
C ASP A 92 -9.15 -1.30 -17.47
N SER A 93 -7.91 -1.15 -17.97
CA SER A 93 -7.28 -2.11 -18.89
C SER A 93 -6.41 -3.15 -18.18
N PHE A 94 -6.32 -3.13 -16.85
CA PHE A 94 -5.58 -4.15 -16.10
C PHE A 94 -6.33 -5.50 -16.13
N SER A 95 -5.56 -6.56 -15.90
CA SER A 95 -6.08 -7.88 -15.56
C SER A 95 -7.06 -7.80 -14.39
N PRO A 96 -8.04 -8.72 -14.30
CA PRO A 96 -9.05 -8.69 -13.23
C PRO A 96 -8.45 -8.67 -11.82
N ILE A 97 -7.37 -9.43 -11.59
CA ILE A 97 -6.64 -9.38 -10.31
C ILE A 97 -5.86 -8.07 -10.17
N GLY A 98 -5.22 -7.59 -11.25
CA GLY A 98 -4.46 -6.34 -11.23
C GLY A 98 -5.33 -5.18 -10.75
N GLY A 99 -6.48 -4.98 -11.39
CA GLY A 99 -7.45 -3.94 -11.00
C GLY A 99 -8.05 -4.17 -9.61
N LEU A 100 -8.23 -5.43 -9.19
CA LEU A 100 -8.72 -5.75 -7.85
C LEU A 100 -7.75 -5.31 -6.75
N VAL A 101 -6.43 -5.46 -6.95
CA VAL A 101 -5.43 -4.99 -5.99
C VAL A 101 -5.53 -3.47 -5.82
N GLY A 102 -5.58 -2.71 -6.92
CA GLY A 102 -5.78 -1.26 -6.87
C GLY A 102 -7.06 -0.84 -6.16
N MET A 103 -8.18 -1.51 -6.47
CA MET A 103 -9.46 -1.26 -5.81
C MET A 103 -9.44 -1.57 -4.31
N LEU A 104 -8.81 -2.68 -3.91
CA LEU A 104 -8.65 -3.04 -2.50
C LEU A 104 -7.84 -1.98 -1.75
N ASN A 105 -6.75 -1.46 -2.33
CA ASN A 105 -5.94 -0.42 -1.70
C ASN A 105 -6.76 0.83 -1.39
N ILE A 106 -7.64 1.24 -2.32
CA ILE A 106 -8.54 2.38 -2.14
C ILE A 106 -9.62 2.05 -1.10
N GLN A 107 -10.25 0.88 -1.19
CA GLN A 107 -11.34 0.47 -0.29
C GLN A 107 -10.89 0.23 1.15
N LEU A 108 -9.63 -0.17 1.36
CA LEU A 108 -9.02 -0.25 2.69
C LEU A 108 -8.88 1.13 3.36
N GLY A 109 -9.18 2.22 2.66
CA GLY A 109 -9.12 3.58 3.18
C GLY A 109 -7.74 4.20 3.07
N GLU A 110 -6.92 3.74 2.12
CA GLU A 110 -5.61 4.32 1.79
C GLU A 110 -4.68 4.41 3.02
N VAL A 111 -4.69 3.35 3.82
CA VAL A 111 -4.00 3.28 5.12
C VAL A 111 -2.51 2.97 4.95
N ILE A 112 -2.16 2.22 3.92
CA ILE A 112 -0.80 1.74 3.66
C ILE A 112 -0.03 2.86 3.00
N PHE A 113 0.94 3.48 3.69
CA PHE A 113 1.54 4.79 3.33
C PHE A 113 0.52 5.92 3.24
N GLY A 114 -0.50 5.78 2.40
CA GLY A 114 -1.61 6.70 2.19
C GLY A 114 -1.19 8.03 1.60
N GLY A 115 -2.16 8.93 1.53
CA GLY A 115 -1.90 10.32 1.21
C GLY A 115 -0.96 10.95 2.24
N VAL A 116 -0.29 12.03 1.85
CA VAL A 116 0.62 12.78 2.74
C VAL A 116 -0.11 13.17 4.03
N GLY A 117 0.30 12.55 5.14
CA GLY A 117 -0.33 12.70 6.46
C GLY A 117 -1.62 11.89 6.65
N ALA A 118 -2.35 11.59 5.56
CA ALA A 118 -3.62 10.89 5.63
C ALA A 118 -3.49 9.41 6.01
N GLY A 119 -2.54 8.72 5.40
CA GLY A 119 -2.28 7.32 5.74
C GLY A 119 -1.83 7.12 7.18
N MET A 120 -1.16 8.11 7.77
CA MET A 120 -0.69 8.03 9.16
C MET A 120 -1.84 8.05 10.17
N TYR A 121 -2.81 8.95 10.03
CA TYR A 121 -3.96 8.91 10.95
C TYR A 121 -4.79 7.64 10.74
N GLY A 122 -4.94 7.19 9.48
CA GLY A 122 -5.62 5.95 9.16
C GLY A 122 -4.94 4.76 9.84
N MET A 123 -3.62 4.67 9.75
CA MET A 123 -2.86 3.60 10.37
C MET A 123 -2.95 3.65 11.89
N VAL A 124 -2.89 4.83 12.50
CA VAL A 124 -3.03 4.97 13.96
C VAL A 124 -4.40 4.49 14.43
N LEU A 125 -5.48 4.73 13.67
CA LEU A 125 -6.82 4.18 13.98
C LEU A 125 -6.82 2.65 13.92
N PHE A 126 -6.19 2.04 12.92
CA PHE A 126 -6.05 0.58 12.85
C PHE A 126 -5.16 0.02 13.97
N ILE A 127 -4.11 0.73 14.39
CA ILE A 127 -3.29 0.36 15.55
C ILE A 127 -4.12 0.40 16.84
N LEU A 128 -4.92 1.45 17.04
CA LEU A 128 -5.84 1.54 18.19
C LEU A 128 -6.82 0.37 18.21
N LEU A 129 -7.43 0.06 17.07
CA LEU A 129 -8.40 -1.03 16.94
C LEU A 129 -7.75 -2.40 17.15
N THR A 130 -6.56 -2.63 16.62
CA THR A 130 -5.82 -3.89 16.81
C THR A 130 -5.36 -4.08 18.25
N VAL A 131 -4.86 -3.02 18.91
CA VAL A 131 -4.51 -3.07 20.33
C VAL A 131 -5.75 -3.32 21.18
N PHE A 132 -6.87 -2.67 20.87
CA PHE A 132 -8.15 -2.89 21.54
C PHE A 132 -8.61 -4.36 21.45
N LEU A 133 -8.63 -4.92 20.24
CA LEU A 133 -8.98 -6.32 20.02
C LEU A 133 -8.01 -7.27 20.74
N SER A 134 -6.70 -7.00 20.68
CA SER A 134 -5.70 -7.83 21.37
C SER A 134 -5.85 -7.80 22.90
N GLY A 135 -6.20 -6.64 23.48
CA GLY A 135 -6.41 -6.51 24.93
C GLY A 135 -7.61 -7.34 25.40
N ILE A 136 -8.72 -7.27 24.67
CA ILE A 136 -9.91 -8.08 24.97
C ILE A 136 -9.63 -9.58 24.84
N MET A 137 -8.84 -10.01 23.84
CA MET A 137 -8.48 -11.42 23.67
C MET A 137 -7.64 -11.97 24.83
N VAL A 138 -6.79 -11.14 25.44
CA VAL A 138 -5.99 -11.50 26.62
C VAL A 138 -6.77 -11.34 27.93
N GLY A 139 -7.89 -10.60 27.92
CA GLY A 139 -8.71 -10.30 29.09
C GLY A 139 -8.20 -9.11 29.91
N GLU A 140 -7.31 -8.30 29.35
CA GLU A 140 -6.75 -7.11 29.99
C GLU A 140 -7.33 -5.82 29.39
N VAL A 141 -7.24 -4.73 30.15
CA VAL A 141 -7.60 -3.39 29.64
C VAL A 141 -6.63 -3.02 28.52
N PRO A 142 -7.13 -2.61 27.33
CA PRO A 142 -6.28 -2.32 26.20
C PRO A 142 -5.38 -1.13 26.49
N ASN A 143 -4.08 -1.39 26.54
CA ASN A 143 -3.06 -0.39 26.82
C ASN A 143 -2.23 -0.11 25.57
N ILE A 144 -2.36 1.10 25.04
CA ILE A 144 -1.44 1.61 24.03
C ILE A 144 -0.24 2.19 24.76
N SER A 145 0.92 1.54 24.64
CA SER A 145 2.16 1.99 25.25
C SER A 145 2.72 3.19 24.46
N VAL A 146 2.04 4.34 24.54
CA VAL A 146 2.55 5.62 24.03
C VAL A 146 3.18 6.44 25.17
N LYS A 147 3.01 6.06 26.44
CA LYS A 147 3.75 6.60 27.60
C LYS A 147 3.59 5.73 28.85
N LYS A 148 4.71 5.46 29.53
CA LYS A 148 4.81 5.53 31.00
C LYS A 148 5.47 6.86 31.33
#